data_AF-A0A7S2IP34-F1
#
_entry.id   AF-A0A7S2IP34-F1
#
_cell.length_a   1.000
_cell.length_b   1.000
_cell.length_c   1.000
_cell.angle_alpha   90.00
_cell.angle_beta   90.00
_cell.angle_gamma   90.00
#
_symmetry.space_group_name_H-M   'P 1'
#
loop_
_entity.id
_entity.type
_entity.pdbx_description
1 polymer ?
#
loop_
_entity_poly.entity_id
_entity_poly.type
_entity_poly.pdbx_seq_one_letter_code
_entity_poly.pdbx_strand_id
1 'polypeptide(L)'
;VYNYWQDEHHVRGLWRRTSLESFKGDSPAWETVLDLDALAEAEGVSWVWKGCRTLPVSEDLCLMELSRGGADAASIREFNLTSKEFVPAPTGFVVPEAKTSISYRDRDSVLIGADCGPGSFTDSGYARTVRIWRRAQDLCSSPVVFEGAATDVSVSAWRSYDWRGYV
;
A
#
# COMPACT_ATOMS: atom_id res chain seq x y z
N VAL A 1 -1.28 18.17 -4.61
CA VAL A 1 -2.41 17.75 -3.76
C VAL A 1 -2.99 16.47 -4.32
N TYR A 2 -3.17 15.45 -3.50
CA TYR A 2 -3.83 14.19 -3.87
C TYR A 2 -5.21 14.11 -3.22
N ASN A 3 -6.18 13.56 -3.93
CA ASN A 3 -7.55 13.41 -3.46
C ASN A 3 -8.13 12.10 -3.97
N TYR A 4 -8.76 11.35 -3.09
CA TYR A 4 -9.64 10.24 -3.46
C TYR A 4 -11.07 10.78 -3.52
N TRP A 5 -11.77 10.51 -4.62
CA TRP A 5 -13.06 11.10 -4.94
C TRP A 5 -14.03 10.02 -5.42
N GLN A 6 -15.30 10.13 -5.00
CA GLN A 6 -16.37 9.24 -5.44
C GLN A 6 -17.60 10.08 -5.80
N ASP A 7 -18.34 9.63 -6.80
CA ASP A 7 -19.62 10.20 -7.21
C ASP A 7 -20.52 9.11 -7.83
N GLU A 8 -21.63 9.50 -8.45
CA GLU A 8 -22.59 8.57 -9.05
C GLU A 8 -22.04 7.82 -10.28
N HIS A 9 -21.00 8.33 -10.92
CA HIS A 9 -20.34 7.70 -12.07
C HIS A 9 -19.09 6.92 -11.65
N HIS A 10 -18.32 7.44 -10.70
CA HIS A 10 -17.15 6.79 -10.11
C HIS A 10 -17.48 6.29 -8.71
N VAL A 11 -18.25 5.21 -8.66
CA VAL A 11 -18.80 4.64 -7.42
C VAL A 11 -17.69 4.04 -6.56
N ARG A 12 -16.67 3.41 -7.16
CA ARG A 12 -15.46 2.95 -6.46
C ARG A 12 -14.42 4.05 -6.38
N GLY A 13 -14.47 5.02 -7.26
CA GLY A 13 -13.79 6.29 -7.09
C GLY A 13 -12.54 6.47 -7.94
N LEU A 14 -12.16 7.73 -8.02
CA LEU A 14 -10.94 8.20 -8.66
C LEU A 14 -9.93 8.59 -7.61
N TRP A 15 -8.71 8.07 -7.75
CA TRP A 15 -7.57 8.69 -7.14
C TRP A 15 -6.97 9.70 -8.12
N ARG A 16 -6.97 10.97 -7.72
CA ARG A 16 -6.62 12.11 -8.58
C ARG A 16 -5.65 13.05 -7.89
N ARG A 17 -4.92 13.83 -8.69
CA ARG A 17 -3.99 14.85 -8.20
C ARG A 17 -4.13 16.17 -8.93
N THR A 18 -3.66 17.24 -8.30
CA THR A 18 -3.54 18.57 -8.91
C THR A 18 -2.41 19.35 -8.25
N SER A 19 -1.96 20.44 -8.88
CA SER A 19 -0.96 21.34 -8.28
C SER A 19 -1.57 22.09 -7.08
N LEU A 20 -0.73 22.52 -6.13
CA LEU A 20 -1.23 23.31 -4.99
C LEU A 20 -1.84 24.65 -5.43
N GLU A 21 -1.30 25.25 -6.48
CA GLU A 21 -1.83 26.49 -7.07
C GLU A 21 -3.24 26.28 -7.63
N SER A 22 -3.42 25.27 -8.48
CA SER A 22 -4.71 24.88 -9.04
C SER A 22 -5.73 24.54 -7.95
N PHE A 23 -5.30 23.82 -6.90
CA PHE A 23 -6.15 23.47 -5.77
C PHE A 23 -6.72 24.67 -5.01
N LYS A 24 -6.03 25.81 -5.00
CA LYS A 24 -6.49 27.03 -4.30
C LYS A 24 -7.54 27.82 -5.08
N GLY A 25 -7.75 27.52 -6.35
CA GLY A 25 -8.78 28.16 -7.17
C GLY A 25 -10.16 27.48 -7.04
N ASP A 26 -11.18 28.11 -7.61
CA ASP A 26 -12.57 27.62 -7.56
C ASP A 26 -12.83 26.40 -8.44
N SER A 27 -11.91 26.07 -9.35
CA SER A 27 -12.05 24.94 -10.28
C SER A 27 -10.70 24.25 -10.48
N PRO A 28 -10.28 23.38 -9.54
CA PRO A 28 -9.01 22.69 -9.64
C PRO A 28 -8.95 21.76 -10.87
N ALA A 29 -7.89 21.88 -11.67
CA ALA A 29 -7.60 21.00 -12.79
C ALA A 29 -7.08 19.65 -12.26
N TRP A 30 -7.97 18.66 -12.14
CA TRP A 30 -7.64 17.33 -11.66
C TRP A 30 -7.08 16.44 -12.77
N GLU A 31 -5.98 15.74 -12.47
CA GLU A 31 -5.43 14.63 -13.25
C GLU A 31 -5.79 13.31 -12.57
N THR A 32 -6.42 12.38 -13.30
CA THR A 32 -6.63 11.02 -12.82
C THR A 32 -5.30 10.27 -12.73
N VAL A 33 -5.03 9.74 -11.53
CA VAL A 33 -3.86 8.89 -11.23
C VAL A 33 -4.24 7.42 -11.31
N LEU A 34 -5.38 7.04 -10.72
CA LEU A 34 -5.98 5.71 -10.85
C LEU A 34 -7.50 5.85 -10.91
N ASP A 35 -8.13 5.13 -11.82
CA ASP A 35 -9.57 4.87 -11.84
C ASP A 35 -9.84 3.50 -11.20
N LEU A 36 -10.45 3.50 -10.01
CA LEU A 36 -10.70 2.25 -9.27
C LEU A 36 -11.89 1.47 -9.83
N ASP A 37 -12.84 2.14 -10.49
CA ASP A 37 -13.96 1.49 -11.17
C ASP A 37 -13.44 0.71 -12.38
N ALA A 38 -12.60 1.33 -13.21
CA ALA A 38 -11.95 0.66 -14.34
C ALA A 38 -11.06 -0.51 -13.89
N LEU A 39 -10.29 -0.35 -12.80
CA LEU A 39 -9.47 -1.43 -12.25
C LEU A 39 -10.33 -2.61 -11.76
N ALA A 40 -11.44 -2.32 -11.06
CA ALA A 40 -12.36 -3.34 -10.56
C ALA A 40 -13.03 -4.13 -11.68
N GLU A 41 -13.42 -3.45 -12.77
CA GLU A 41 -13.97 -4.09 -13.96
C GLU A 41 -12.93 -5.00 -14.64
N ALA A 42 -11.73 -4.46 -14.89
CA ALA A 42 -10.66 -5.19 -15.57
C ALA A 42 -10.23 -6.47 -14.82
N GLU A 43 -10.24 -6.44 -13.48
CA GLU A 43 -9.85 -7.59 -12.66
C GLU A 43 -11.04 -8.46 -12.22
N GLY A 44 -12.29 -8.02 -12.44
CA GLY A 44 -13.47 -8.72 -11.94
C GLY A 44 -13.54 -8.78 -10.42
N VAL A 45 -12.92 -7.82 -9.72
CA VAL A 45 -12.86 -7.78 -8.25
C VAL A 45 -13.48 -6.48 -7.76
N SER A 46 -14.39 -6.58 -6.78
CA SER A 46 -14.97 -5.40 -6.15
C SER A 46 -13.98 -4.74 -5.19
N TRP A 47 -13.00 -4.02 -5.75
CA TRP A 47 -11.98 -3.30 -5.00
C TRP A 47 -12.58 -2.13 -4.21
N VAL A 48 -12.07 -1.95 -2.99
CA VAL A 48 -12.33 -0.80 -2.12
C VAL A 48 -10.99 -0.20 -1.71
N TRP A 49 -10.85 1.11 -1.90
CA TRP A 49 -9.66 1.87 -1.54
C TRP A 49 -9.41 1.85 -0.02
N LYS A 50 -8.20 1.49 0.40
CA LYS A 50 -7.77 1.56 1.81
C LYS A 50 -6.66 2.59 2.03
N GLY A 51 -5.97 3.01 0.97
CA GLY A 51 -4.99 4.08 1.05
C GLY A 51 -3.81 3.88 0.12
N CYS A 52 -2.88 4.82 0.20
CA CYS A 52 -1.63 4.82 -0.52
C CYS A 52 -0.56 5.44 0.37
N ARG A 53 0.50 4.70 0.69
CA ARG A 53 1.69 5.21 1.40
C ARG A 53 2.81 5.48 0.40
N THR A 54 3.15 6.74 0.19
CA THR A 54 4.20 7.14 -0.75
C THR A 54 5.60 6.81 -0.22
N LEU A 55 6.52 6.54 -1.13
CA LEU A 55 7.94 6.45 -0.84
C LEU A 55 8.44 7.84 -0.43
N PRO A 56 8.98 8.00 0.78
CA PRO A 56 9.35 9.33 1.24
C PRO A 56 10.52 9.93 0.46
N VAL A 57 10.62 11.26 0.48
CA VAL A 57 11.59 12.08 -0.26
C VAL A 57 11.34 12.12 -1.77
N SER A 58 11.32 10.99 -2.47
CA SER A 58 11.12 10.98 -3.92
C SER A 58 9.65 11.06 -4.33
N GLU A 59 8.74 10.52 -3.50
CA GLU A 59 7.28 10.55 -3.68
C GLU A 59 6.79 10.07 -5.06
N ASP A 60 7.60 9.26 -5.74
CA ASP A 60 7.37 8.76 -7.10
C ASP A 60 6.79 7.35 -7.11
N LEU A 61 6.86 6.65 -5.98
CA LEU A 61 6.30 5.32 -5.76
C LEU A 61 5.33 5.34 -4.58
N CYS A 62 4.37 4.42 -4.58
CA CYS A 62 3.44 4.23 -3.48
C CYS A 62 3.08 2.76 -3.26
N LEU A 63 2.95 2.36 -1.99
CA LEU A 63 2.29 1.12 -1.59
C LEU A 63 0.77 1.37 -1.50
N MET A 64 0.04 0.90 -2.50
CA MET A 64 -1.41 1.04 -2.60
C MET A 64 -2.11 -0.14 -1.94
N GLU A 65 -3.09 0.15 -1.09
CA GLU A 65 -3.86 -0.85 -0.36
C GLU A 65 -5.29 -0.91 -0.89
N LEU A 66 -5.69 -2.11 -1.32
CA LEU A 66 -7.02 -2.40 -1.86
C LEU A 66 -7.60 -3.61 -1.14
N SER A 67 -8.85 -3.53 -0.72
CA SER A 67 -9.57 -4.67 -0.11
C SER A 67 -10.66 -5.17 -1.03
N ARG A 68 -10.90 -6.49 -1.06
CA ARG A 68 -12.06 -7.06 -1.73
C ARG A 68 -13.29 -6.84 -0.87
N GLY A 69 -14.30 -6.16 -1.41
CA GLY A 69 -15.60 -5.98 -0.75
C GLY A 69 -15.54 -5.21 0.59
N GLY A 70 -14.44 -4.48 0.84
CA GLY A 70 -14.28 -3.70 2.08
C GLY A 70 -13.72 -4.47 3.27
N ALA A 71 -13.30 -5.72 3.10
CA ALA A 71 -12.74 -6.55 4.18
C ALA A 71 -11.54 -5.90 4.90
N ASP A 72 -11.25 -6.41 6.10
CA ASP A 72 -10.06 -6.02 6.88
C ASP A 72 -8.75 -6.41 6.19
N ALA A 73 -8.76 -7.54 5.47
CA ALA A 73 -7.60 -7.98 4.70
C ALA A 73 -7.47 -7.13 3.43
N ALA A 74 -6.24 -6.75 3.11
CA ALA A 74 -5.94 -5.94 1.94
C ALA A 74 -4.87 -6.62 1.08
N SER A 75 -5.01 -6.49 -0.23
CA SER A 75 -3.90 -6.65 -1.17
C SER A 75 -3.11 -5.35 -1.18
N ILE A 76 -1.78 -5.46 -1.12
CA ILE A 76 -0.89 -4.32 -1.28
C ILE A 76 -0.16 -4.45 -2.61
N ARG A 77 -0.13 -3.38 -3.40
CA ARG A 77 0.59 -3.34 -4.67
C ARG A 77 1.34 -2.04 -4.81
N GLU A 78 2.58 -2.12 -5.24
CA GLU A 78 3.36 -0.94 -5.53
C GLU A 78 2.93 -0.28 -6.84
N PHE A 79 2.82 1.03 -6.83
CA PHE A 79 2.32 1.85 -7.92
C PHE A 79 3.29 3.01 -8.21
N ASN A 80 3.61 3.24 -9.47
CA ASN A 80 4.47 4.32 -9.93
C ASN A 80 3.63 5.55 -10.28
N LEU A 81 3.89 6.67 -9.61
CA LEU A 81 3.13 7.93 -9.73
C LEU A 81 3.55 8.79 -10.92
N THR A 82 4.65 8.42 -11.58
CA THR A 82 5.09 9.05 -12.82
C THR A 82 4.43 8.38 -14.01
N SER A 83 4.55 7.05 -14.14
CA SER A 83 3.92 6.30 -15.25
C SER A 83 2.43 6.03 -15.04
N LYS A 84 1.94 6.11 -13.80
CA LYS A 84 0.57 5.77 -13.39
C LYS A 84 0.24 4.29 -13.63
N GLU A 85 1.20 3.44 -13.29
CA GLU A 85 1.09 2.00 -13.50
C GLU A 85 1.53 1.23 -12.24
N PHE A 86 0.96 0.04 -12.04
CA PHE A 86 1.47 -0.90 -11.04
C PHE A 86 2.86 -1.39 -11.43
N VAL A 87 3.76 -1.47 -10.45
CA VAL A 87 5.08 -2.07 -10.65
C VAL A 87 4.94 -3.59 -10.51
N PRO A 88 5.16 -4.38 -11.56
CA PRO A 88 4.96 -5.82 -11.49
C PRO A 88 6.05 -6.49 -10.65
N ALA A 89 5.71 -7.62 -10.01
CA ALA A 89 6.71 -8.53 -9.47
C ALA A 89 7.64 -9.04 -10.61
N PRO A 90 8.93 -9.33 -10.34
CA PRO A 90 9.55 -9.39 -9.01
C PRO A 90 10.13 -8.06 -8.52
N THR A 91 10.11 -7.01 -9.33
CA THR A 91 10.72 -5.72 -8.97
C THR A 91 9.82 -4.88 -8.10
N GLY A 92 8.49 -4.96 -8.29
CA GLY A 92 7.49 -4.31 -7.46
C GLY A 92 7.07 -5.14 -6.25
N PHE A 93 6.71 -4.46 -5.16
CA PHE A 93 6.13 -5.11 -4.00
C PHE A 93 4.66 -5.46 -4.25
N VAL A 94 4.37 -6.76 -4.41
CA VAL A 94 3.02 -7.30 -4.60
C VAL A 94 2.71 -8.28 -3.48
N VAL A 95 1.74 -7.94 -2.65
CA VAL A 95 1.33 -8.71 -1.46
C VAL A 95 -0.11 -9.21 -1.68
N PRO A 96 -0.33 -10.52 -1.59
CA PRO A 96 -1.68 -11.09 -1.58
C PRO A 96 -2.52 -10.56 -0.42
N GLU A 97 -3.82 -10.82 -0.49
CA GLU A 97 -4.79 -10.39 0.52
C GLU A 97 -4.45 -10.99 1.90
N ALA A 98 -4.12 -10.11 2.86
CA ALA A 98 -3.81 -10.50 4.23
C ALA A 98 -4.11 -9.36 5.22
N LYS A 99 -4.33 -9.69 6.49
CA LYS A 99 -4.40 -8.73 7.60
C LYS A 99 -2.98 -8.34 8.04
N THR A 100 -2.31 -7.55 7.20
CA THR A 100 -0.91 -7.17 7.41
C THR A 100 -0.66 -5.67 7.31
N SER A 101 0.53 -5.25 7.73
CA SER A 101 1.05 -3.90 7.53
C SER A 101 2.34 -3.95 6.71
N ILE A 102 2.58 -2.89 5.93
CA ILE A 102 3.77 -2.75 5.09
C ILE A 102 4.20 -1.28 5.01
N SER A 103 5.48 -1.00 5.17
CA SER A 103 6.00 0.37 5.07
C SER A 103 7.34 0.39 4.34
N TYR A 104 7.61 1.48 3.62
CA TYR A 104 8.94 1.68 3.06
C TYR A 104 9.97 1.83 4.17
N ARG A 105 11.01 1.00 4.10
CA ARG A 105 12.27 1.22 4.83
C ARG A 105 13.16 2.16 4.01
N ASP A 106 13.28 1.86 2.72
CA ASP A 106 13.95 2.68 1.71
C ASP A 106 13.36 2.33 0.32
N ARG A 107 13.97 2.85 -0.76
CA ARG A 107 13.47 2.62 -2.12
C ARG A 107 13.45 1.15 -2.52
N ASP A 108 14.33 0.33 -1.96
CA ASP A 108 14.56 -1.05 -2.39
C ASP A 108 14.14 -2.09 -1.36
N SER A 109 13.60 -1.64 -0.22
CA SER A 109 13.14 -2.52 0.85
C SER A 109 11.97 -1.98 1.66
N VAL A 110 11.14 -2.91 2.15
CA VAL A 110 9.99 -2.65 3.01
C VAL A 110 10.10 -3.42 4.32
N LEU A 111 9.47 -2.87 5.36
CA LEU A 111 9.11 -3.61 6.57
C LEU A 111 7.72 -4.18 6.37
N ILE A 112 7.55 -5.49 6.55
CA ILE A 112 6.30 -6.17 6.19
C ILE A 112 6.00 -7.35 7.12
N GLY A 113 4.73 -7.49 7.51
CA GLY A 113 4.21 -8.77 7.98
C GLY A 113 3.75 -9.64 6.81
N ALA A 114 4.03 -10.93 6.83
CA ALA A 114 3.73 -11.81 5.70
C ALA A 114 3.21 -13.16 6.15
N ASP A 115 2.29 -13.74 5.37
CA ASP A 115 1.92 -15.14 5.51
C ASP A 115 2.97 -16.03 4.85
N CYS A 116 3.79 -16.65 5.68
CA CYS A 116 4.79 -17.62 5.28
C CYS A 116 4.51 -18.99 5.89
N GLY A 117 3.24 -19.27 6.19
CA GLY A 117 2.79 -20.54 6.75
C GLY A 117 2.56 -20.49 8.26
N PRO A 118 2.43 -21.66 8.90
CA PRO A 118 2.03 -21.79 10.31
C PRO A 118 2.87 -20.92 11.24
N GLY A 119 2.20 -20.18 12.12
CA GLY A 119 2.85 -19.25 13.05
C GLY A 119 3.24 -17.91 12.42
N SER A 120 2.77 -17.55 11.22
CA SER A 120 2.98 -16.20 10.66
C SER A 120 2.03 -15.15 11.23
N PHE A 121 0.93 -15.60 11.86
CA PHE A 121 -0.16 -14.76 12.36
C PHE A 121 -0.46 -15.03 13.84
N THR A 122 -1.03 -14.03 14.50
CA THR A 122 -1.59 -14.11 15.85
C THR A 122 -2.92 -14.88 15.85
N ASP A 123 -3.43 -15.23 17.03
CA ASP A 123 -4.76 -15.83 17.21
C ASP A 123 -5.89 -14.90 16.72
N SER A 124 -5.62 -13.59 16.65
CA SER A 124 -6.53 -12.58 16.09
C SER A 124 -6.47 -12.50 14.55
N GLY A 125 -5.59 -13.28 13.92
CA GLY A 125 -5.42 -13.32 12.47
C GLY A 125 -4.71 -12.11 11.89
N TYR A 126 -3.89 -11.37 12.66
CA TYR A 126 -2.97 -10.34 12.14
C TYR A 126 -1.53 -10.83 12.12
N ALA A 127 -0.68 -10.23 11.29
CA ALA A 127 0.73 -10.60 11.23
C ALA A 127 1.38 -10.52 12.63
N ARG A 128 2.12 -11.58 13.01
CA ARG A 128 2.91 -11.62 14.26
C ARG A 128 4.40 -11.40 14.05
N THR A 129 4.86 -11.35 12.81
CA THR A 129 6.26 -11.11 12.45
C THR A 129 6.39 -9.86 11.60
N VAL A 130 7.56 -9.24 11.67
CA VAL A 130 8.01 -8.21 10.73
C VAL A 130 9.27 -8.71 10.04
N ARG A 131 9.33 -8.52 8.72
CA ARG A 131 10.46 -8.88 7.86
C ARG A 131 10.99 -7.65 7.14
N ILE A 132 12.27 -7.66 6.80
CA ILE A 132 12.83 -6.72 5.80
C ILE A 132 12.81 -7.42 4.45
N TRP A 133 11.83 -7.08 3.61
CA TRP A 133 11.70 -7.62 2.27
C TRP A 133 12.34 -6.69 1.25
N ARG A 134 13.25 -7.22 0.42
CA ARG A 134 13.94 -6.47 -0.64
C ARG A 134 13.33 -6.76 -2.00
N ARG A 135 13.41 -5.79 -2.91
CA ARG A 135 13.02 -5.99 -4.33
C ARG A 135 13.72 -7.22 -4.91
N ALA A 136 13.00 -7.94 -5.77
CA ALA A 136 13.46 -9.17 -6.42
C ALA A 136 13.82 -10.34 -5.48
N GLN A 137 13.60 -10.20 -4.17
CA GLN A 137 13.74 -11.29 -3.21
C GLN A 137 12.39 -12.02 -3.04
N ASP A 138 12.42 -13.32 -2.74
CA ASP A 138 11.24 -14.01 -2.22
C ASP A 138 10.86 -13.49 -0.83
N LEU A 139 9.59 -13.13 -0.63
CA LEU A 139 9.10 -12.54 0.61
C LEU A 139 9.33 -13.46 1.82
N CYS A 140 9.07 -14.76 1.67
CA CYS A 140 9.17 -15.70 2.79
C CYS A 140 10.59 -16.15 3.12
N SER A 141 11.53 -15.97 2.19
CA SER A 141 12.97 -16.06 2.44
C SER A 141 13.54 -14.84 3.19
N SER A 142 12.78 -13.75 3.33
CA SER A 142 13.27 -12.51 3.94
C SER A 142 13.41 -12.64 5.46
N PRO A 143 14.47 -12.06 6.07
CA PRO A 143 14.74 -12.22 7.49
C PRO A 143 13.63 -11.61 8.35
N VAL A 144 13.20 -12.35 9.38
CA VAL A 144 12.37 -11.82 10.46
C VAL A 144 13.24 -10.93 11.35
N VAL A 145 12.80 -9.69 11.58
CA VAL A 145 13.50 -8.71 12.40
C VAL A 145 12.79 -8.43 13.72
N PHE A 146 11.52 -8.82 13.82
CA PHE A 146 10.75 -8.76 15.06
C PHE A 146 9.63 -9.80 15.05
N GLU A 147 9.33 -10.37 16.20
CA GLU A 147 8.29 -11.37 16.40
C GLU A 147 7.57 -11.11 17.72
N GLY A 148 6.23 -11.07 17.66
CA GLY A 148 5.35 -11.01 18.82
C GLY A 148 4.83 -12.39 19.25
N ALA A 149 4.14 -12.41 20.39
CA ALA A 149 3.47 -13.61 20.88
C ALA A 149 2.25 -13.94 19.98
N ALA A 150 1.88 -15.22 19.92
CA ALA A 150 0.66 -15.63 19.22
C ALA A 150 -0.60 -14.99 19.83
N THR A 151 -0.57 -14.70 21.13
CA THR A 151 -1.67 -14.09 21.89
C THR A 151 -1.73 -12.56 21.79
N ASP A 152 -0.74 -11.92 21.16
CA ASP A 152 -0.82 -10.48 20.88
C ASP A 152 -1.93 -10.22 19.85
N VAL A 153 -2.41 -8.98 19.77
CA VAL A 153 -3.41 -8.62 18.75
C VAL A 153 -2.75 -8.59 17.37
N SER A 154 -1.67 -7.81 17.23
CA SER A 154 -0.95 -7.61 15.97
C SER A 154 0.46 -7.10 16.21
N VAL A 155 1.31 -7.25 15.19
CA VAL A 155 2.64 -6.64 15.12
C VAL A 155 2.72 -5.80 13.85
N SER A 156 3.29 -4.61 13.96
CA SER A 156 3.55 -3.72 12.83
C SER A 156 4.86 -2.96 13.02
N ALA A 157 5.46 -2.51 11.92
CA ALA A 157 6.64 -1.68 11.95
C ALA A 157 6.61 -0.64 10.82
N TRP A 158 7.12 0.54 11.13
CA TRP A 158 7.26 1.64 10.18
C TRP A 158 8.48 2.47 10.49
N ARG A 159 8.90 3.24 9.48
CA ARG A 159 9.91 4.27 9.63
C ARG A 159 9.23 5.62 9.77
N SER A 160 9.66 6.42 10.73
CA SER A 160 9.22 7.81 10.87
C SER A 160 10.11 8.74 10.04
N TYR A 161 9.50 9.83 9.61
CA TYR A 161 10.18 10.89 8.86
C TYR A 161 9.85 12.20 9.56
N ASP A 162 10.87 12.93 9.97
CA ASP A 162 10.73 14.28 10.50
C ASP A 162 11.30 15.30 9.50
N TRP A 163 11.20 16.58 9.84
CA TRP A 163 11.73 17.66 9.01
C TRP A 163 13.27 17.65 8.90
N ARG A 164 13.97 16.84 9.71
CA ARG A 164 15.43 16.65 9.68
C ARG A 164 15.84 15.40 8.90
N GLY A 165 14.87 14.61 8.41
CA GLY A 165 15.09 13.39 7.65
C GLY A 165 14.65 12.15 8.41
N TYR A 166 15.52 11.15 8.44
CA TYR A 166 15.18 9.83 8.96
C TYR A 166 15.31 9.77 10.49
N VAL A 167 14.23 9.33 11.17
CA VAL A 167 14.24 8.96 12.59
C VAL A 167 13.78 7.52 12.73
#